data_AF-A0A059F3R5-F1
#
_entry.id   AF-A0A059F3R5-F1
#
_cell.length_a   1.000
_cell.length_b   1.000
_cell.length_c   1.000
_cell.angle_alpha   90.00
_cell.angle_beta   90.00
_cell.angle_gamma   90.00
#
_symmetry.space_group_name_H-M   'P 1'
#
loop_
_entity.id
_entity.type
_entity.pdbx_description
1 polymer ?
#
loop_
_entity_poly.entity_id
_entity_poly.type
_entity_poly.pdbx_seq_one_letter_code
_entity_poly.pdbx_strand_id
1 'polypeptide(L)'
;MENESSKEIENIGLICKSIMEDPETHIESLSLLQKSFEYKDWNYRSILFLSLTKLFKNIVPFYKIRTLKGKVKLGEEEDFISSFDKKLLKEYTYFINKLNQFDNSITYECAANLLTSLAHFNHSDKLITKILRGSLKKEFDHSQVIPKVIAQDKEGEITEMITNRMIDLEYNPKLLESFLLINLPDEKYKKVYDNILRIYFTILKEEKKSFLYFTYKGLIKYKDKIGKRYLEGLYLMLNNLLFKGDISSRIECINSILFIYGEREFDFKKIISSLFEMITPLKYYIKENESVTLSDLIRNMLILRRQNENRVVKFIHRLMQYSMHKYSYSFVTLVHELSVSYSVDLNENILIGKERYNYFSDDIDEIVEKRFTEH
;
A
#
# COMPACT_ATOMS: atom_id res chain seq x y z
N MET A 1 8.54 41.49 -23.07
CA MET A 1 8.00 40.35 -22.31
C MET A 1 8.98 39.18 -22.23
N GLU A 2 9.40 38.52 -23.33
CA GLU A 2 10.39 37.40 -23.25
C GLU A 2 11.76 37.80 -22.66
N ASN A 3 12.26 39.00 -22.98
CA ASN A 3 13.53 39.49 -22.42
C ASN A 3 13.44 39.89 -20.93
N GLU A 4 12.25 40.18 -20.41
CA GLU A 4 12.07 40.53 -18.99
C GLU A 4 11.92 39.27 -18.14
N SER A 5 11.14 38.27 -18.60
CA SER A 5 11.02 37.01 -17.88
C SER A 5 12.37 36.27 -17.80
N SER A 6 13.17 36.31 -18.86
CA SER A 6 14.52 35.73 -18.88
C SER A 6 15.44 36.37 -17.84
N LYS A 7 15.46 37.71 -17.75
CA LYS A 7 16.24 38.45 -16.74
C LYS A 7 15.77 38.15 -15.32
N GLU A 8 14.47 38.01 -15.13
CA GLU A 8 13.89 37.68 -13.83
C GLU A 8 14.28 36.28 -13.35
N ILE A 9 14.37 35.31 -14.27
CA ILE A 9 14.86 33.94 -13.98
C ILE A 9 16.36 33.95 -13.69
N GLU A 10 17.15 34.70 -14.46
CA GLU A 10 18.58 34.86 -14.23
C GLU A 10 18.86 35.45 -12.83
N ASN A 11 18.05 36.43 -12.41
CA ASN A 11 18.13 36.99 -11.06
C ASN A 11 17.85 35.95 -9.96
N ILE A 12 16.88 35.03 -10.14
CA ILE A 12 16.66 33.93 -9.19
C ILE A 12 17.95 33.10 -9.06
N GLY A 13 18.57 32.76 -10.20
CA GLY A 13 19.79 31.97 -10.26
C GLY A 13 20.97 32.63 -9.53
N LEU A 14 21.18 33.93 -9.76
CA LEU A 14 22.24 34.70 -9.10
C LEU A 14 22.04 34.75 -7.58
N ILE A 15 20.82 35.04 -7.12
CA ILE A 15 20.51 35.09 -5.68
C ILE A 15 20.71 33.70 -5.04
N CYS A 16 20.23 32.63 -5.67
CA CYS A 16 20.42 31.28 -5.17
C CYS A 16 21.90 30.92 -5.08
N LYS A 17 22.71 31.32 -6.07
CA LYS A 17 24.16 31.09 -6.08
C LYS A 17 24.84 31.81 -4.90
N SER A 18 24.55 33.09 -4.68
CA SER A 18 25.13 33.85 -3.57
C SER A 18 24.78 33.24 -2.20
N ILE A 19 23.53 32.78 -2.03
CA ILE A 19 23.12 32.10 -0.79
C ILE A 19 23.81 30.75 -0.63
N MET A 20 24.08 30.02 -1.70
CA MET A 20 24.84 28.76 -1.63
C MET A 20 26.31 28.96 -1.27
N GLU A 21 26.91 30.07 -1.71
CA GLU A 21 28.32 30.41 -1.43
C GLU A 21 28.51 30.86 0.02
N ASP A 22 27.61 31.72 0.53
CA ASP A 22 27.64 32.18 1.92
C ASP A 22 26.20 32.37 2.46
N PRO A 23 25.60 31.31 3.04
CA PRO A 23 24.23 31.34 3.53
C PRO A 23 24.00 32.35 4.65
N GLU A 24 24.97 32.56 5.55
CA GLU A 24 24.78 33.36 6.76
C GLU A 24 24.58 34.84 6.44
N THR A 25 25.36 35.36 5.49
CA THR A 25 25.31 36.78 5.09
C THR A 25 24.15 37.06 4.13
N HIS A 26 23.75 36.09 3.30
CA HIS A 26 22.75 36.30 2.25
C HIS A 26 21.34 35.78 2.57
N ILE A 27 21.10 35.25 3.78
CA ILE A 27 19.79 34.68 4.15
C ILE A 27 18.62 35.68 4.04
N GLU A 28 18.86 36.98 4.14
CA GLU A 28 17.80 38.00 4.01
C GLU A 28 17.30 38.13 2.57
N SER A 29 18.17 37.88 1.59
CA SER A 29 17.82 37.80 0.17
C SER A 29 16.83 36.67 -0.10
N LEU A 30 16.86 35.58 0.68
CA LEU A 30 15.89 34.50 0.60
C LEU A 30 14.48 35.01 0.92
N SER A 31 14.34 35.83 1.96
CA SER A 31 13.05 36.40 2.37
C SER A 31 12.44 37.28 1.28
N LEU A 32 13.28 38.09 0.62
CA LEU A 32 12.86 38.91 -0.53
C LEU A 32 12.43 38.03 -1.71
N LEU A 33 13.21 37.00 -2.02
CA LEU A 33 12.92 36.09 -3.12
C LEU A 33 11.59 35.35 -2.90
N GLN A 34 11.33 34.88 -1.68
CA GLN A 34 10.11 34.16 -1.32
C GLN A 34 8.84 35.03 -1.34
N LYS A 35 8.93 36.35 -1.11
CA LYS A 35 7.77 37.26 -1.26
C LYS A 35 7.19 37.23 -2.68
N SER A 36 7.99 36.90 -3.69
CA SER A 36 7.55 36.76 -5.08
C SER A 36 6.45 35.71 -5.26
N PHE A 37 6.28 34.76 -4.33
CA PHE A 37 5.14 33.83 -4.35
C PHE A 37 3.78 34.52 -4.26
N GLU A 38 3.70 35.77 -3.80
CA GLU A 38 2.43 36.46 -3.56
C GLU A 38 1.91 37.20 -4.80
N TYR A 39 2.81 37.80 -5.58
CA TYR A 39 2.44 38.73 -6.67
C TYR A 39 2.86 38.29 -8.07
N LYS A 40 3.75 37.31 -8.23
CA LYS A 40 4.18 36.83 -9.56
C LYS A 40 3.22 35.78 -10.14
N ASP A 41 3.33 35.52 -11.45
CA ASP A 41 2.53 34.53 -12.16
C ASP A 41 3.00 33.09 -11.90
N TRP A 42 2.27 32.10 -12.42
CA TRP A 42 2.58 30.69 -12.17
C TRP A 42 3.91 30.25 -12.78
N ASN A 43 4.28 30.76 -13.96
CA ASN A 43 5.54 30.42 -14.62
C ASN A 43 6.75 30.88 -13.79
N TYR A 44 6.69 32.07 -13.20
CA TYR A 44 7.74 32.50 -12.28
C TYR A 44 7.74 31.68 -10.99
N ARG A 45 6.56 31.44 -10.39
CA ARG A 45 6.43 30.66 -9.15
C ARG A 45 6.94 29.23 -9.28
N SER A 46 6.71 28.59 -10.43
CA SER A 46 7.15 27.22 -10.67
C SER A 46 8.67 27.10 -10.71
N ILE A 47 9.34 28.01 -11.42
CA ILE A 47 10.81 28.11 -11.46
C ILE A 47 11.35 28.44 -10.08
N LEU A 48 10.68 29.33 -9.34
CA LEU A 48 11.05 29.67 -7.98
C LEU A 48 10.95 28.45 -7.04
N PHE A 49 9.87 27.66 -7.10
CA PHE A 49 9.73 26.44 -6.31
C PHE A 49 10.86 25.45 -6.56
N LEU A 50 11.21 25.21 -7.82
CA LEU A 50 12.30 24.30 -8.21
C LEU A 50 13.65 24.81 -7.73
N SER A 51 13.91 26.11 -7.91
CA SER A 51 15.17 26.76 -7.51
C SER A 51 15.36 26.70 -5.99
N LEU A 52 14.32 27.07 -5.23
CA LEU A 52 14.36 27.03 -3.77
C LEU A 52 14.45 25.61 -3.22
N THR A 53 13.80 24.63 -3.87
CA THR A 53 13.96 23.21 -3.51
C THR A 53 15.42 22.79 -3.60
N LYS A 54 16.11 23.17 -4.69
CA LYS A 54 17.53 22.87 -4.85
C LYS A 54 18.39 23.62 -3.83
N LEU A 55 18.08 24.89 -3.57
CA LEU A 55 18.78 25.71 -2.58
C LEU A 55 18.70 25.09 -1.19
N PHE A 56 17.50 24.79 -0.69
CA PHE A 56 17.31 24.20 0.64
C PHE A 56 18.03 22.87 0.80
N LYS A 57 18.11 22.04 -0.24
CA LYS A 57 18.90 20.81 -0.20
C LYS A 57 20.39 21.02 0.04
N ASN A 58 20.93 22.19 -0.32
CA ASN A 58 22.36 22.49 -0.17
C ASN A 58 22.65 23.20 1.16
N ILE A 59 21.73 24.01 1.68
CA ILE A 59 21.97 24.85 2.87
C ILE A 59 21.40 24.26 4.17
N VAL A 60 20.48 23.29 4.09
CA VAL A 60 19.86 22.69 5.28
C VAL A 60 20.86 21.79 5.98
N PRO A 61 21.03 21.92 7.32
CA PRO A 61 21.93 21.07 8.08
C PRO A 61 21.43 19.63 8.19
N PHE A 62 22.33 18.73 8.58
CA PHE A 62 22.00 17.33 8.86
C PHE A 62 21.33 17.10 10.23
N TYR A 63 21.14 18.15 11.03
CA TYR A 63 20.44 18.09 12.33
C TYR A 63 19.10 18.82 12.28
N LYS A 64 18.16 18.39 13.13
CA LYS A 64 16.85 19.02 13.30
C LYS A 64 16.98 20.23 14.23
N ILE A 65 16.58 21.42 13.76
CA ILE A 65 16.63 22.64 14.56
C ILE A 65 15.52 22.58 15.61
N ARG A 66 15.90 22.59 16.89
CA ARG A 66 14.95 22.60 18.00
C ARG A 66 14.45 24.03 18.22
N THR A 67 13.14 24.21 18.44
CA THR A 67 12.59 25.50 18.85
C THR A 67 12.00 25.33 20.24
N LEU A 68 12.44 26.15 21.19
CA LEU A 68 11.91 26.17 22.55
C LEU A 68 10.45 26.61 22.49
N LYS A 69 9.52 25.67 22.68
CA LYS A 69 8.09 25.95 22.84
C LYS A 69 7.70 25.75 24.30
N GLY A 70 7.95 26.78 25.12
CA GLY A 70 7.50 26.80 26.51
C GLY A 70 8.34 27.73 27.37
N LYS A 71 7.69 28.59 28.16
CA LYS A 71 8.36 29.41 29.18
C LYS A 71 8.97 28.51 30.27
N VAL A 72 10.07 28.99 30.85
CA VAL A 72 10.74 28.63 32.14
C VAL A 72 11.69 27.41 32.05
N LYS A 73 12.97 27.42 32.48
CA LYS A 73 13.74 28.27 33.43
C LYS A 73 15.12 28.66 32.85
N LEU A 74 15.57 29.86 33.20
CA LEU A 74 16.97 30.31 33.06
C LEU A 74 17.92 29.23 33.59
N GLY A 75 18.86 28.81 32.74
CA GLY A 75 19.91 27.85 33.07
C GLY A 75 20.39 27.11 31.83
N GLU A 76 21.40 27.67 31.16
CA GLU A 76 22.38 26.97 30.31
C GLU A 76 21.97 26.42 28.92
N GLU A 77 20.67 26.35 28.56
CA GLU A 77 20.26 25.82 27.23
C GLU A 77 20.03 26.88 26.11
N GLU A 78 20.18 28.18 26.39
CA GLU A 78 19.93 29.24 25.38
C GLU A 78 21.04 29.36 24.30
N ASP A 79 22.22 28.80 24.54
CA ASP A 79 23.44 29.11 23.77
C ASP A 79 23.71 28.22 22.53
N PHE A 80 22.88 27.21 22.23
CA PHE A 80 23.19 26.24 21.16
C PHE A 80 22.51 26.47 19.80
N ILE A 81 21.55 27.41 19.69
CA ILE A 81 20.84 27.66 18.41
C ILE A 81 21.29 29.00 17.85
N SER A 82 22.04 28.96 16.75
CA SER A 82 22.56 30.17 16.11
C SER A 82 21.43 31.10 15.64
N SER A 83 21.73 32.40 15.54
CA SER A 83 20.81 33.36 14.94
C SER A 83 20.47 32.98 13.50
N PHE A 84 21.43 32.37 12.79
CA PHE A 84 21.26 31.80 11.46
C PHE A 84 20.24 30.64 11.45
N ASP A 85 20.36 29.65 12.34
CA ASP A 85 19.41 28.52 12.42
C ASP A 85 17.97 29.01 12.57
N LYS A 86 17.75 30.03 13.42
CA LYS A 86 16.42 30.63 13.62
C LYS A 86 15.90 31.27 12.33
N LYS A 87 16.75 32.01 11.60
CA LYS A 87 16.41 32.62 10.30
C LYS A 87 16.14 31.55 9.24
N LEU A 88 17.03 30.56 9.10
CA LEU A 88 16.89 29.45 8.14
C LEU A 88 15.61 28.65 8.38
N LEU A 89 15.32 28.27 9.63
CA LEU A 89 14.10 27.54 9.95
C LEU A 89 12.84 28.36 9.65
N LYS A 90 12.85 29.67 9.92
CA LYS A 90 11.74 30.57 9.59
C LYS A 90 11.48 30.60 8.08
N GLU A 91 12.53 30.79 7.29
CA GLU A 91 12.44 30.85 5.83
C GLU A 91 12.02 29.50 5.22
N TYR A 92 12.57 28.39 5.71
CA TYR A 92 12.14 27.05 5.32
C TYR A 92 10.69 26.77 5.71
N THR A 93 10.25 27.23 6.89
CA THR A 93 8.84 27.11 7.31
C THR A 93 7.91 27.86 6.36
N TYR A 94 8.27 29.07 5.95
CA TYR A 94 7.50 29.84 4.97
C TYR A 94 7.42 29.10 3.63
N PHE A 95 8.55 28.59 3.14
CA PHE A 95 8.62 27.81 1.91
C PHE A 95 7.72 26.58 1.95
N ILE A 96 7.82 25.78 3.02
CA ILE A 96 7.00 24.57 3.19
C ILE A 96 5.51 24.92 3.27
N ASN A 97 5.14 26.02 3.94
CA ASN A 97 3.75 26.45 3.99
C ASN A 97 3.24 26.86 2.61
N LYS A 98 4.02 27.60 1.80
CA LYS A 98 3.67 27.93 0.42
C LYS A 98 3.58 26.66 -0.44
N LEU A 99 4.52 25.73 -0.30
CA LEU A 99 4.52 24.46 -1.01
C LEU A 99 3.25 23.63 -0.72
N ASN A 100 2.75 23.67 0.52
CA ASN A 100 1.51 23.01 0.92
C ASN A 100 0.23 23.76 0.51
N GLN A 101 0.32 25.03 0.13
CA GLN A 101 -0.82 25.84 -0.30
C GLN A 101 -1.29 25.49 -1.72
N PHE A 102 -0.38 25.04 -2.58
CA PHE A 102 -0.67 24.77 -3.99
C PHE A 102 -0.60 23.27 -4.28
N ASP A 103 -1.57 22.72 -5.01
CA ASP A 103 -1.64 21.31 -5.38
C ASP A 103 -1.51 21.11 -6.90
N ASN A 104 -0.26 20.98 -7.37
CA ASN A 104 0.08 20.75 -8.77
C ASN A 104 1.40 19.97 -8.91
N SER A 105 1.72 19.56 -10.13
CA SER A 105 2.88 18.72 -10.46
C SER A 105 4.18 19.18 -9.83
N ILE A 106 4.50 20.44 -10.05
CA ILE A 106 5.79 21.00 -9.66
C ILE A 106 5.92 21.04 -8.14
N THR A 107 4.84 21.35 -7.43
CA THR A 107 4.85 21.36 -5.96
C THR A 107 4.91 19.96 -5.35
N TYR A 108 4.32 18.96 -5.99
CA TYR A 108 4.46 17.57 -5.54
C TYR A 108 5.87 17.04 -5.82
N GLU A 109 6.44 17.36 -6.98
CA GLU A 109 7.81 17.01 -7.32
C GLU A 109 8.82 17.67 -6.36
N CYS A 110 8.64 18.94 -6.04
CA CYS A 110 9.45 19.65 -5.04
C CYS A 110 9.33 18.97 -3.67
N ALA A 111 8.12 18.65 -3.23
CA ALA A 111 7.90 17.96 -1.95
C ALA A 111 8.54 16.56 -1.93
N ALA A 112 8.46 15.82 -3.03
CA ALA A 112 9.04 14.49 -3.19
C ALA A 112 10.57 14.55 -3.11
N ASN A 113 11.16 15.53 -3.80
CA ASN A 113 12.60 15.78 -3.78
C ASN A 113 13.10 16.17 -2.39
N LEU A 114 12.38 17.03 -1.68
CA LEU A 114 12.71 17.42 -0.30
C LEU A 114 12.58 16.24 0.65
N LEU A 115 11.46 15.51 0.61
CA LEU A 115 11.25 14.38 1.52
C LEU A 115 12.30 13.29 1.32
N THR A 116 12.70 13.01 0.07
CA THR A 116 13.73 12.01 -0.22
C THR A 116 15.14 12.41 0.23
N SER A 117 15.42 13.71 0.39
CA SER A 117 16.77 14.19 0.72
C SER A 117 16.90 14.78 2.12
N LEU A 118 15.81 15.28 2.69
CA LEU A 118 15.75 16.02 3.95
C LEU A 118 14.70 15.44 4.90
N ALA A 119 14.43 14.13 4.83
CA ALA A 119 13.47 13.46 5.71
C ALA A 119 13.78 13.71 7.21
N HIS A 120 15.06 13.78 7.57
CA HIS A 120 15.55 14.01 8.92
C HIS A 120 15.29 15.43 9.46
N PHE A 121 14.99 16.39 8.58
CA PHE A 121 14.87 17.79 8.94
C PHE A 121 13.46 18.17 9.44
N ASN A 122 13.30 19.40 9.91
CA ASN A 122 12.02 19.94 10.38
C ASN A 122 10.92 19.86 9.29
N HIS A 123 9.65 19.82 9.71
CA HIS A 123 8.46 19.77 8.82
C HIS A 123 8.36 18.55 7.88
N SER A 124 9.10 17.47 8.14
CA SER A 124 8.94 16.20 7.42
C SER A 124 7.50 15.67 7.47
N ASP A 125 6.76 15.91 8.56
CA ASP A 125 5.35 15.56 8.70
C ASP A 125 4.43 16.25 7.68
N LYS A 126 4.70 17.52 7.35
CA LYS A 126 3.96 18.27 6.34
C LYS A 126 4.27 17.74 4.94
N LEU A 127 5.53 17.43 4.67
CA LEU A 127 5.95 16.83 3.40
C LEU A 127 5.30 15.45 3.20
N ILE A 128 5.33 14.58 4.22
CA ILE A 128 4.64 13.29 4.21
C ILE A 128 3.15 13.49 3.92
N THR A 129 2.48 14.41 4.63
CA THR A 129 1.06 14.70 4.43
C THR A 129 0.76 15.11 2.98
N LYS A 130 1.60 15.96 2.39
CA LYS A 130 1.44 16.37 0.99
C LYS A 130 1.62 15.20 0.04
N ILE A 131 2.65 14.37 0.22
CA ILE A 131 2.91 13.22 -0.65
C ILE A 131 1.79 12.18 -0.57
N LEU A 132 1.28 11.89 0.64
CA LEU A 132 0.15 10.96 0.82
C LEU A 132 -1.10 11.45 0.08
N ARG A 133 -1.46 12.74 0.21
CA ARG A 133 -2.59 13.33 -0.54
C ARG A 133 -2.35 13.36 -2.04
N GLY A 134 -1.11 13.67 -2.45
CA GLY A 134 -0.68 13.70 -3.85
C GLY A 134 -0.77 12.34 -4.53
N SER A 135 -0.59 11.24 -3.79
CA SER A 135 -0.64 9.88 -4.34
C SER A 135 -1.99 9.50 -4.98
N LEU A 136 -3.06 10.21 -4.63
CA LEU A 136 -4.40 10.02 -5.21
C LEU A 136 -4.56 10.68 -6.58
N LYS A 137 -3.66 11.58 -6.97
CA LYS A 137 -3.72 12.32 -8.23
C LYS A 137 -3.09 11.49 -9.35
N LYS A 138 -3.79 11.35 -10.48
CA LYS A 138 -3.30 10.58 -11.64
C LYS A 138 -2.07 11.18 -12.32
N GLU A 139 -1.92 12.49 -12.20
CA GLU A 139 -0.84 13.26 -12.83
C GLU A 139 0.51 13.05 -12.13
N PHE A 140 0.52 12.50 -10.91
CA PHE A 140 1.71 12.42 -10.07
C PHE A 140 1.99 10.97 -9.65
N ASP A 141 2.90 10.31 -10.38
CA ASP A 141 3.44 9.02 -9.94
C ASP A 141 4.66 9.23 -9.04
N HIS A 142 4.38 9.33 -7.74
CA HIS A 142 5.39 9.32 -6.68
C HIS A 142 5.38 8.01 -5.89
N SER A 143 4.91 6.91 -6.52
CA SER A 143 4.84 5.58 -5.89
C SER A 143 6.16 5.14 -5.26
N GLN A 144 7.29 5.63 -5.78
CA GLN A 144 8.64 5.31 -5.31
C GLN A 144 9.15 6.20 -4.17
N VAL A 145 8.50 7.32 -3.84
CA VAL A 145 9.00 8.26 -2.81
C VAL A 145 8.93 7.63 -1.42
N ILE A 146 7.76 7.13 -1.02
CA ILE A 146 7.57 6.50 0.30
C ILE A 146 8.46 5.24 0.44
N PRO A 147 8.53 4.31 -0.53
CA PRO A 147 9.49 3.21 -0.50
C PRO A 147 10.94 3.63 -0.30
N LYS A 148 11.41 4.66 -1.03
CA LYS A 148 12.79 5.16 -0.91
C LYS A 148 13.07 5.74 0.47
N VAL A 149 12.13 6.53 1.00
CA VAL A 149 12.26 7.16 2.32
C VAL A 149 12.29 6.10 3.42
N ILE A 150 11.39 5.11 3.37
CA ILE A 150 11.37 3.98 4.32
C ILE A 150 12.68 3.19 4.25
N ALA A 151 13.22 2.93 3.05
CA ALA A 151 14.47 2.19 2.89
C ALA A 151 15.70 2.94 3.46
N GLN A 152 15.66 4.28 3.49
CA GLN A 152 16.73 5.11 4.03
C GLN A 152 16.61 5.33 5.55
N ASP A 153 15.42 5.16 6.12
CA ASP A 153 15.12 5.43 7.52
C ASP A 153 15.56 4.30 8.45
N LYS A 154 16.84 4.33 8.82
CA LYS A 154 17.45 3.37 9.76
C LYS A 154 16.95 3.54 11.20
N GLU A 155 16.52 4.75 11.55
CA GLU A 155 16.10 5.09 12.91
C GLU A 155 14.60 4.95 13.14
N GLY A 156 13.82 4.64 12.11
CA GLY A 156 12.39 4.37 12.21
C GLY A 156 11.52 5.58 12.56
N GLU A 157 12.08 6.77 12.85
CA GLU A 157 11.32 7.98 13.19
C GLU A 157 10.41 8.38 12.03
N ILE A 158 10.94 8.40 10.81
CA ILE A 158 10.20 8.82 9.62
C ILE A 158 9.15 7.78 9.25
N THR A 159 9.47 6.51 9.39
CA THR A 159 8.57 5.38 9.16
C THR A 159 7.42 5.39 10.17
N GLU A 160 7.69 5.69 11.45
CA GLU A 160 6.65 5.91 12.46
C GLU A 160 5.74 7.09 12.07
N MET A 161 6.32 8.21 11.61
CA MET A 161 5.55 9.37 11.15
C MET A 161 4.67 9.04 9.93
N ILE A 162 5.20 8.32 8.93
CA ILE A 162 4.45 7.89 7.74
C ILE A 162 3.28 7.00 8.15
N THR A 163 3.55 5.95 8.92
CA THR A 163 2.51 5.01 9.37
C THR A 163 1.46 5.72 10.22
N ASN A 164 1.85 6.66 11.08
CA ASN A 164 0.89 7.45 11.87
C ASN A 164 0.01 8.33 10.97
N ARG A 165 0.59 9.04 10.00
CA ARG A 165 -0.17 9.89 9.06
C ARG A 165 -1.10 9.09 8.15
N MET A 166 -0.73 7.87 7.78
CA MET A 166 -1.58 6.97 6.98
C MET A 166 -2.77 6.41 7.76
N ILE A 167 -2.87 6.59 9.08
CA ILE A 167 -4.09 6.23 9.82
C ILE A 167 -5.22 7.21 9.51
N ASP A 168 -4.90 8.51 9.43
CA ASP A 168 -5.90 9.59 9.37
C ASP A 168 -6.13 10.14 7.96
N LEU A 169 -5.24 9.86 7.02
CA LEU A 169 -5.27 10.43 5.67
C LEU A 169 -5.76 9.42 4.64
N GLU A 170 -6.35 9.93 3.57
CA GLU A 170 -6.57 9.17 2.34
C GLU A 170 -5.28 9.12 1.52
N TYR A 171 -5.03 7.97 0.89
CA TYR A 171 -3.83 7.73 0.08
C TYR A 171 -4.08 6.60 -0.92
N ASN A 172 -3.17 6.48 -1.89
CA ASN A 172 -3.22 5.42 -2.90
C ASN A 172 -2.96 4.04 -2.26
N PRO A 173 -3.82 3.04 -2.48
CA PRO A 173 -3.66 1.70 -1.91
C PRO A 173 -2.30 1.05 -2.15
N LYS A 174 -1.67 1.30 -3.32
CA LYS A 174 -0.37 0.74 -3.67
C LYS A 174 0.74 1.13 -2.69
N LEU A 175 0.60 2.25 -1.98
CA LEU A 175 1.59 2.67 -0.99
C LEU A 175 1.73 1.69 0.18
N LEU A 176 0.75 0.83 0.43
CA LEU A 176 0.86 -0.23 1.43
C LEU A 176 1.93 -1.28 1.09
N GLU A 177 2.32 -1.42 -0.19
CA GLU A 177 3.45 -2.28 -0.57
C GLU A 177 4.76 -1.79 0.05
N SER A 178 4.90 -0.48 0.31
CA SER A 178 6.07 0.07 0.98
C SER A 178 6.27 -0.53 2.38
N PHE A 179 5.18 -0.95 3.04
CA PHE A 179 5.30 -1.62 4.33
C PHE A 179 6.00 -2.97 4.17
N LEU A 180 5.96 -3.64 3.03
CA LEU A 180 6.69 -4.90 2.82
C LEU A 180 8.21 -4.73 2.85
N LEU A 181 8.74 -3.50 2.84
CA LEU A 181 10.17 -3.20 2.97
C LEU A 181 10.64 -3.05 4.43
N ILE A 182 9.71 -2.85 5.38
CA ILE A 182 10.04 -2.53 6.78
C ILE A 182 10.50 -3.78 7.54
N ASN A 183 11.76 -3.83 7.94
CA ASN A 183 12.34 -4.90 8.77
C ASN A 183 13.11 -4.28 9.94
N LEU A 184 12.38 -3.69 10.88
CA LEU A 184 12.90 -2.99 12.04
C LEU A 184 12.87 -3.91 13.28
N PRO A 185 13.83 -3.82 14.21
CA PRO A 185 13.81 -4.61 15.44
C PRO A 185 12.64 -4.22 16.36
N ASP A 186 11.86 -5.21 16.80
CA ASP A 186 10.61 -5.02 17.55
C ASP A 186 10.74 -4.18 18.82
N GLU A 187 11.79 -4.42 19.60
CA GLU A 187 11.98 -3.83 20.93
C GLU A 187 11.96 -2.30 20.88
N LYS A 188 12.49 -1.73 19.80
CA LYS A 188 12.60 -0.28 19.61
C LYS A 188 11.45 0.31 18.79
N TYR A 189 10.86 -0.47 17.88
CA TYR A 189 9.95 0.04 16.84
C TYR A 189 8.53 -0.53 16.90
N LYS A 190 8.12 -1.03 18.08
CA LYS A 190 6.77 -1.54 18.32
C LYS A 190 5.66 -0.62 17.81
N LYS A 191 5.80 0.70 17.99
CA LYS A 191 4.81 1.69 17.52
C LYS A 191 4.58 1.66 16.01
N VAL A 192 5.63 1.44 15.22
CA VAL A 192 5.53 1.31 13.76
C VAL A 192 4.64 0.12 13.42
N TYR A 193 4.88 -1.03 14.05
CA TYR A 193 4.09 -2.24 13.83
C TYR A 193 2.65 -2.09 14.33
N ASP A 194 2.44 -1.46 15.49
CA ASP A 194 1.11 -1.18 16.02
C ASP A 194 0.32 -0.28 15.05
N ASN A 195 0.96 0.74 14.45
CA ASN A 195 0.34 1.59 13.44
C ASN A 195 -0.01 0.82 12.16
N ILE A 196 0.90 -0.03 11.65
CA ILE A 196 0.67 -0.87 10.47
C ILE A 196 -0.54 -1.80 10.69
N LEU A 197 -0.58 -2.50 11.82
CA LEU A 197 -1.68 -3.39 12.16
C LEU A 197 -3.00 -2.62 12.32
N ARG A 198 -2.95 -1.42 12.92
CA ARG A 198 -4.12 -0.55 13.02
C ARG A 198 -4.66 -0.15 11.64
N ILE A 199 -3.78 0.21 10.70
CA ILE A 199 -4.15 0.52 9.32
C ILE A 199 -4.85 -0.69 8.68
N TYR A 200 -4.23 -1.87 8.75
CA TYR A 200 -4.80 -3.09 8.18
C TYR A 200 -6.15 -3.47 8.80
N PHE A 201 -6.28 -3.45 10.12
CA PHE A 201 -7.56 -3.77 10.77
C PHE A 201 -8.64 -2.74 10.44
N THR A 202 -8.28 -1.46 10.29
CA THR A 202 -9.22 -0.43 9.85
C THR A 202 -9.70 -0.70 8.43
N ILE A 203 -8.79 -1.03 7.50
CA ILE A 203 -9.12 -1.40 6.12
C ILE A 203 -10.06 -2.60 6.07
N LEU A 204 -9.77 -3.66 6.83
CA LEU A 204 -10.61 -4.84 6.88
C LEU A 204 -11.99 -4.52 7.47
N LYS A 205 -12.05 -3.71 8.53
CA LYS A 205 -13.30 -3.32 9.19
C LYS A 205 -14.19 -2.48 8.27
N GLU A 206 -13.60 -1.61 7.48
CA GLU A 206 -14.29 -0.73 6.53
C GLU A 206 -14.51 -1.37 5.15
N GLU A 207 -14.07 -2.62 4.96
CA GLU A 207 -14.16 -3.37 3.71
C GLU A 207 -13.64 -2.62 2.46
N LYS A 208 -12.55 -1.84 2.61
CA LYS A 208 -12.01 -1.00 1.53
C LYS A 208 -11.40 -1.84 0.40
N LYS A 209 -12.23 -2.21 -0.59
CA LYS A 209 -11.91 -3.16 -1.68
C LYS A 209 -10.57 -2.94 -2.36
N SER A 210 -10.23 -1.70 -2.72
CA SER A 210 -8.98 -1.38 -3.44
C SER A 210 -7.71 -1.57 -2.60
N PHE A 211 -7.84 -1.71 -1.28
CA PHE A 211 -6.73 -1.91 -0.35
C PHE A 211 -6.58 -3.38 0.10
N LEU A 212 -7.58 -4.23 -0.14
CA LEU A 212 -7.64 -5.58 0.40
C LEU A 212 -6.43 -6.42 -0.04
N TYR A 213 -6.12 -6.44 -1.34
CA TYR A 213 -4.95 -7.16 -1.87
C TYR A 213 -3.65 -6.87 -1.11
N PHE A 214 -3.32 -5.59 -0.94
CA PHE A 214 -2.09 -5.17 -0.24
C PHE A 214 -2.14 -5.46 1.26
N THR A 215 -3.34 -5.35 1.85
CA THR A 215 -3.58 -5.63 3.27
C THR A 215 -3.32 -7.10 3.60
N TYR A 216 -3.82 -8.03 2.78
CA TYR A 216 -3.61 -9.47 2.98
C TYR A 216 -2.13 -9.84 2.90
N LYS A 217 -1.40 -9.32 1.91
CA LYS A 217 0.05 -9.49 1.80
C LYS A 217 0.80 -8.96 3.04
N GLY A 218 0.39 -7.80 3.54
CA GLY A 218 0.92 -7.22 4.77
C GLY A 218 0.68 -8.09 5.99
N LEU A 219 -0.53 -8.63 6.16
CA LEU A 219 -0.88 -9.50 7.28
C LEU A 219 -0.06 -10.80 7.30
N ILE A 220 0.21 -11.38 6.13
CA ILE A 220 1.12 -12.53 5.98
C ILE A 220 2.51 -12.17 6.51
N LYS A 221 3.08 -11.04 6.03
CA LYS A 221 4.41 -10.59 6.46
C LYS A 221 4.48 -10.36 7.96
N TYR A 222 3.45 -9.76 8.55
CA TYR A 222 3.44 -9.34 9.94
C TYR A 222 2.71 -10.29 10.88
N LYS A 223 2.50 -11.55 10.50
CA LYS A 223 1.76 -12.52 11.31
C LYS A 223 2.24 -12.63 12.75
N ASP A 224 3.55 -12.58 12.97
CA ASP A 224 4.17 -12.76 14.28
C ASP A 224 4.01 -11.53 15.17
N LYS A 225 3.63 -10.37 14.59
CA LYS A 225 3.32 -9.15 15.31
C LYS A 225 1.85 -9.10 15.76
N ILE A 226 1.00 -9.98 15.23
CA ILE A 226 -0.42 -10.00 15.57
C ILE A 226 -0.59 -10.64 16.95
N GLY A 227 -0.97 -9.83 17.93
CA GLY A 227 -1.20 -10.30 19.29
C GLY A 227 -2.29 -11.37 19.35
N LYS A 228 -2.08 -12.42 20.17
CA LYS A 228 -2.98 -13.59 20.28
C LYS A 228 -4.46 -13.22 20.48
N ARG A 229 -4.74 -12.18 21.26
CA ARG A 229 -6.09 -11.66 21.55
C ARG A 229 -6.87 -11.18 20.31
N TYR A 230 -6.18 -10.89 19.20
CA TYR A 230 -6.81 -10.38 17.99
C TYR A 230 -7.11 -11.47 16.96
N LEU A 231 -6.61 -12.69 17.16
CA LEU A 231 -6.62 -13.72 16.13
C LEU A 231 -8.02 -14.24 15.80
N GLU A 232 -8.88 -14.38 16.81
CA GLU A 232 -10.27 -14.78 16.57
C GLU A 232 -11.05 -13.71 15.81
N GLY A 233 -10.94 -12.44 16.24
CA GLY A 233 -11.58 -11.32 15.56
C GLY A 233 -11.07 -11.14 14.12
N LEU A 234 -9.76 -11.27 13.90
CA LEU A 234 -9.17 -11.20 12.58
C LEU A 234 -9.66 -12.34 11.68
N TYR A 235 -9.74 -13.56 12.19
CA TYR A 235 -10.27 -14.69 11.43
C TYR A 235 -11.71 -14.46 10.97
N LEU A 236 -12.58 -13.92 11.84
CA LEU A 236 -13.96 -13.56 11.49
C LEU A 236 -14.01 -12.49 10.39
N MET A 237 -13.17 -11.44 10.50
CA MET A 237 -13.09 -10.37 9.50
C MET A 237 -12.65 -10.90 8.13
N LEU A 238 -11.59 -11.73 8.09
CA LEU A 238 -11.10 -12.32 6.83
C LEU A 238 -12.15 -13.22 6.17
N ASN A 239 -12.86 -14.04 6.96
CA ASN A 239 -13.93 -14.90 6.44
C ASN A 239 -15.08 -14.10 5.82
N ASN A 240 -15.45 -12.96 6.39
CA ASN A 240 -16.50 -12.10 5.84
C ASN A 240 -16.08 -11.45 4.51
N LEU A 241 -14.77 -11.34 4.25
CA LEU A 241 -14.20 -10.73 3.07
C LEU A 241 -13.82 -11.74 1.96
N LEU A 242 -13.99 -13.04 2.18
CA LEU A 242 -13.62 -14.11 1.21
C LEU A 242 -14.25 -13.95 -0.18
N PHE A 243 -15.44 -13.34 -0.25
CA PHE A 243 -16.21 -13.13 -1.48
C PHE A 243 -16.12 -11.68 -1.99
N LYS A 244 -15.23 -10.85 -1.42
CA LYS A 244 -15.10 -9.43 -1.74
C LYS A 244 -13.80 -9.15 -2.50
N GLY A 245 -13.86 -8.20 -3.43
CA GLY A 245 -12.72 -7.78 -4.24
C GLY A 245 -12.62 -8.54 -5.56
N ASP A 246 -11.54 -8.29 -6.29
CA ASP A 246 -11.20 -9.01 -7.50
C ASP A 246 -10.56 -10.38 -7.19
N ILE A 247 -10.35 -11.20 -8.22
CA ILE A 247 -9.77 -12.54 -8.08
C ILE A 247 -8.43 -12.51 -7.35
N SER A 248 -7.56 -11.55 -7.68
CA SER A 248 -6.26 -11.35 -7.02
C SER A 248 -6.42 -11.09 -5.52
N SER A 249 -7.32 -10.19 -5.12
CA SER A 249 -7.58 -9.92 -3.69
C SER A 249 -8.12 -11.15 -2.96
N ARG A 250 -8.99 -11.94 -3.60
CA ARG A 250 -9.59 -13.13 -2.99
C ARG A 250 -8.60 -14.27 -2.82
N ILE A 251 -7.73 -14.50 -3.80
CA ILE A 251 -6.60 -15.44 -3.68
C ILE A 251 -5.74 -15.06 -2.48
N GLU A 252 -5.36 -13.78 -2.36
CA GLU A 252 -4.53 -13.33 -1.23
C GLU A 252 -5.27 -13.40 0.12
N CYS A 253 -6.59 -13.19 0.14
CA CYS A 253 -7.39 -13.40 1.34
C CYS A 253 -7.27 -14.84 1.83
N ILE A 254 -7.46 -15.80 0.94
CA ILE A 254 -7.35 -17.24 1.25
C ILE A 254 -5.93 -17.59 1.69
N ASN A 255 -4.91 -17.12 0.96
CA ASN A 255 -3.50 -17.28 1.36
C ASN A 255 -3.25 -16.77 2.78
N SER A 256 -3.76 -15.59 3.10
CA SER A 256 -3.57 -15.00 4.43
C SER A 256 -4.23 -15.81 5.54
N ILE A 257 -5.43 -16.35 5.30
CA ILE A 257 -6.12 -17.22 6.27
C ILE A 257 -5.32 -18.51 6.46
N LEU A 258 -4.93 -19.18 5.38
CA LEU A 258 -4.19 -20.45 5.48
C LEU A 258 -2.81 -20.26 6.11
N PHE A 259 -2.12 -19.16 5.83
CA PHE A 259 -0.80 -18.90 6.39
C PHE A 259 -0.83 -18.54 7.89
N ILE A 260 -1.87 -17.82 8.34
CA ILE A 260 -1.99 -17.40 9.74
C ILE A 260 -2.62 -18.50 10.62
N TYR A 261 -3.58 -19.26 10.07
CA TYR A 261 -4.41 -20.19 10.84
C TYR A 261 -4.28 -21.66 10.42
N GLY A 262 -3.49 -21.99 9.39
CA GLY A 262 -3.49 -23.32 8.77
C GLY A 262 -3.12 -24.48 9.70
N GLU A 263 -2.35 -24.23 10.75
CA GLU A 263 -1.93 -25.22 11.77
C GLU A 263 -2.91 -25.31 12.95
N ARG A 264 -3.99 -24.53 12.93
CA ARG A 264 -4.96 -24.41 14.03
C ARG A 264 -6.28 -25.06 13.66
N GLU A 265 -7.07 -25.40 14.68
CA GLU A 265 -8.40 -26.02 14.54
C GLU A 265 -9.47 -25.01 14.11
N PHE A 266 -9.32 -24.40 12.94
CA PHE A 266 -10.33 -23.52 12.34
C PHE A 266 -11.11 -24.23 11.23
N ASP A 267 -12.39 -23.90 11.08
CA ASP A 267 -13.26 -24.43 10.01
C ASP A 267 -13.01 -23.71 8.68
N PHE A 268 -12.46 -24.40 7.69
CA PHE A 268 -12.21 -23.82 6.38
C PHE A 268 -13.34 -24.01 5.37
N LYS A 269 -14.56 -24.37 5.81
CA LYS A 269 -15.73 -24.56 4.91
C LYS A 269 -15.96 -23.37 3.98
N LYS A 270 -15.94 -22.13 4.49
CA LYS A 270 -16.15 -20.92 3.67
C LYS A 270 -15.07 -20.71 2.61
N ILE A 271 -13.83 -21.17 2.87
CA ILE A 271 -12.76 -21.13 1.88
C ILE A 271 -13.09 -22.05 0.71
N ILE A 272 -13.59 -23.26 0.97
CA ILE A 272 -14.00 -24.20 -0.07
C ILE A 272 -15.08 -23.58 -0.96
N SER A 273 -16.14 -23.01 -0.39
CA SER A 273 -17.21 -22.36 -1.17
C SER A 273 -16.65 -21.17 -1.97
N SER A 274 -15.75 -20.36 -1.40
CA SER A 274 -15.13 -19.25 -2.13
C SER A 274 -14.25 -19.72 -3.30
N LEU A 275 -13.39 -20.72 -3.10
CA LEU A 275 -12.58 -21.32 -4.16
C LEU A 275 -13.46 -21.87 -5.29
N PHE A 276 -14.56 -22.52 -4.92
CA PHE A 276 -15.50 -23.08 -5.89
C PHE A 276 -16.16 -21.97 -6.72
N GLU A 277 -16.63 -20.88 -6.10
CA GLU A 277 -17.23 -19.74 -6.80
C GLU A 277 -16.20 -19.01 -7.69
N MET A 278 -14.94 -18.90 -7.27
CA MET A 278 -13.88 -18.28 -8.08
C MET A 278 -13.68 -18.97 -9.44
N ILE A 279 -14.02 -20.25 -9.56
CA ILE A 279 -13.94 -21.04 -10.81
C ILE A 279 -15.30 -21.08 -11.51
N THR A 280 -16.14 -20.05 -11.35
CA THR A 280 -17.44 -20.03 -12.06
C THR A 280 -17.20 -20.16 -13.58
N PRO A 281 -17.83 -21.15 -14.26
CA PRO A 281 -17.71 -21.30 -15.70
C PRO A 281 -18.15 -20.03 -16.45
N LEU A 282 -17.62 -19.82 -17.66
CA LEU A 282 -17.95 -18.68 -18.54
C LEU A 282 -17.51 -17.29 -18.02
N LYS A 283 -17.02 -17.17 -16.77
CA LYS A 283 -16.44 -15.93 -16.27
C LYS A 283 -14.91 -15.93 -16.52
N TYR A 284 -14.47 -15.35 -17.64
CA TYR A 284 -13.08 -15.44 -18.15
C TYR A 284 -12.03 -14.53 -17.50
N TYR A 285 -12.22 -14.16 -16.23
CA TYR A 285 -11.41 -13.13 -15.57
C TYR A 285 -10.10 -13.64 -14.95
N ILE A 286 -9.92 -14.95 -14.80
CA ILE A 286 -8.72 -15.54 -14.15
C ILE A 286 -7.54 -15.52 -15.13
N LYS A 287 -6.42 -14.92 -14.75
CA LYS A 287 -5.16 -14.92 -15.52
C LYS A 287 -4.38 -16.22 -15.29
N GLU A 288 -3.42 -16.53 -16.16
CA GLU A 288 -2.66 -17.79 -16.04
C GLU A 288 -1.79 -17.87 -14.77
N ASN A 289 -1.22 -16.75 -14.31
CA ASN A 289 -0.50 -16.73 -13.03
C ASN A 289 -1.45 -16.91 -11.82
N GLU A 290 -2.68 -16.40 -11.93
CA GLU A 290 -3.72 -16.58 -10.92
C GLU A 290 -4.25 -18.02 -10.92
N SER A 291 -4.36 -18.68 -12.07
CA SER A 291 -4.80 -20.08 -12.16
C SER A 291 -3.80 -21.03 -11.51
N VAL A 292 -2.49 -20.81 -11.69
CA VAL A 292 -1.44 -21.56 -10.98
C VAL A 292 -1.62 -21.45 -9.47
N THR A 293 -1.72 -20.22 -8.95
CA THR A 293 -1.86 -19.98 -7.51
C THR A 293 -3.17 -20.56 -6.97
N LEU A 294 -4.26 -20.43 -7.74
CA LEU A 294 -5.56 -20.98 -7.39
C LEU A 294 -5.53 -22.52 -7.37
N SER A 295 -4.83 -23.15 -8.31
CA SER A 295 -4.63 -24.59 -8.31
C SER A 295 -3.89 -25.08 -7.08
N ASP A 296 -2.85 -24.36 -6.64
CA ASP A 296 -2.11 -24.68 -5.42
C ASP A 296 -2.99 -24.60 -4.17
N LEU A 297 -3.85 -23.57 -4.10
CA LEU A 297 -4.82 -23.41 -3.03
C LEU A 297 -5.85 -24.54 -3.01
N ILE A 298 -6.41 -24.90 -4.17
CA ILE A 298 -7.37 -26.01 -4.28
C ILE A 298 -6.70 -27.33 -3.92
N ARG A 299 -5.47 -27.56 -4.37
CA ARG A 299 -4.69 -28.76 -4.02
C ARG A 299 -4.49 -28.87 -2.51
N ASN A 300 -4.11 -27.77 -1.86
CA ASN A 300 -3.95 -27.74 -0.40
C ASN A 300 -5.27 -28.09 0.30
N MET A 301 -6.36 -27.46 -0.13
CA MET A 301 -7.66 -27.62 0.51
C MET A 301 -8.31 -28.99 0.25
N LEU A 302 -8.21 -29.52 -0.96
CA LEU A 302 -8.84 -30.78 -1.33
C LEU A 302 -7.94 -31.97 -1.05
N ILE A 303 -6.66 -31.96 -1.44
CA ILE A 303 -5.78 -33.13 -1.31
C ILE A 303 -5.15 -33.16 0.08
N LEU A 304 -4.39 -32.13 0.45
CA LEU A 304 -3.59 -32.15 1.68
C LEU A 304 -4.46 -32.20 2.95
N ARG A 305 -5.57 -31.46 2.96
CA ARG A 305 -6.50 -31.44 4.10
C ARG A 305 -7.58 -32.51 4.04
N ARG A 306 -7.68 -33.24 2.92
CA ARG A 306 -8.73 -34.19 2.56
C ARG A 306 -10.15 -33.60 2.64
N GLN A 307 -10.97 -33.84 1.62
CA GLN A 307 -12.36 -33.40 1.58
C GLN A 307 -13.29 -34.55 1.19
N ASN A 308 -14.59 -34.32 1.34
CA ASN A 308 -15.61 -35.25 0.89
C ASN A 308 -15.52 -35.44 -0.64
N GLU A 309 -15.56 -36.69 -1.10
CA GLU A 309 -15.49 -37.09 -2.51
C GLU A 309 -16.49 -36.34 -3.39
N ASN A 310 -17.74 -36.14 -2.93
CA ASN A 310 -18.76 -35.42 -3.69
C ASN A 310 -18.37 -33.96 -3.97
N ARG A 311 -17.69 -33.31 -3.00
CA ARG A 311 -17.16 -31.94 -3.21
C ARG A 311 -16.04 -31.97 -4.26
N VAL A 312 -15.16 -32.96 -4.21
CA VAL A 312 -14.06 -33.10 -5.16
C VAL A 312 -14.57 -33.31 -6.58
N VAL A 313 -15.57 -34.19 -6.77
CA VAL A 313 -16.21 -34.41 -8.07
C VAL A 313 -16.81 -33.11 -8.62
N LYS A 314 -17.51 -32.33 -7.78
CA LYS A 314 -18.04 -31.01 -8.16
C LYS A 314 -16.93 -30.05 -8.62
N PHE A 315 -15.79 -30.01 -7.92
CA PHE A 315 -14.62 -29.21 -8.33
C PHE A 315 -14.04 -29.67 -9.66
N ILE A 316 -13.85 -30.98 -9.85
CA ILE A 316 -13.36 -31.57 -11.11
C ILE A 316 -14.25 -31.12 -12.27
N HIS A 317 -15.57 -31.28 -12.14
CA HIS A 317 -16.51 -30.88 -13.19
C HIS A 317 -16.41 -29.37 -13.51
N ARG A 318 -16.35 -28.52 -12.49
CA ARG A 318 -16.24 -27.07 -12.67
C ARG A 318 -14.92 -26.65 -13.33
N LEU A 319 -13.80 -27.28 -12.94
CA LEU A 319 -12.48 -27.07 -13.54
C LEU A 319 -12.43 -27.52 -15.01
N MET A 320 -13.00 -28.68 -15.33
CA MET A 320 -13.12 -29.17 -16.71
C MET A 320 -13.93 -28.20 -17.56
N GLN A 321 -15.11 -27.78 -17.08
CA GLN A 321 -15.96 -26.82 -17.76
C GLN A 321 -15.25 -25.48 -17.98
N TYR A 322 -14.54 -24.97 -16.98
CA TYR A 322 -13.74 -23.75 -17.14
C TYR A 322 -12.68 -23.93 -18.23
N SER A 323 -11.93 -25.03 -18.18
CA SER A 323 -10.82 -25.35 -19.10
C SER A 323 -11.27 -25.59 -20.54
N MET A 324 -12.49 -26.08 -20.74
CA MET A 324 -13.10 -26.21 -22.08
C MET A 324 -13.31 -24.87 -22.77
N HIS A 325 -13.60 -23.81 -22.00
CA HIS A 325 -13.86 -22.50 -22.55
C HIS A 325 -12.63 -21.59 -22.56
N LYS A 326 -11.79 -21.68 -21.54
CA LYS A 326 -10.48 -21.00 -21.46
C LYS A 326 -9.45 -22.00 -20.98
N TYR A 327 -8.64 -22.49 -21.91
CA TYR A 327 -7.58 -23.43 -21.62
C TYR A 327 -6.64 -22.87 -20.55
N SER A 328 -6.43 -23.63 -19.48
CA SER A 328 -5.40 -23.35 -18.48
C SER A 328 -4.71 -24.66 -18.10
N TYR A 329 -3.40 -24.70 -18.30
CA TYR A 329 -2.62 -25.92 -18.10
C TYR A 329 -2.63 -26.37 -16.63
N SER A 330 -2.59 -25.40 -15.71
CA SER A 330 -2.63 -25.64 -14.27
C SER A 330 -3.94 -26.28 -13.80
N PHE A 331 -5.08 -25.93 -14.40
CA PHE A 331 -6.37 -26.54 -14.09
C PHE A 331 -6.51 -27.94 -14.65
N VAL A 332 -6.06 -28.17 -15.88
CA VAL A 332 -6.07 -29.52 -16.49
C VAL A 332 -5.19 -30.48 -15.67
N THR A 333 -4.01 -30.02 -15.27
CA THR A 333 -3.11 -30.80 -14.40
C THR A 333 -3.76 -31.11 -13.06
N LEU A 334 -4.38 -30.11 -12.43
CA LEU A 334 -5.09 -30.28 -11.16
C LEU A 334 -6.26 -31.27 -11.28
N VAL A 335 -7.04 -31.25 -12.37
CA VAL A 335 -8.11 -32.22 -12.61
C VAL A 335 -7.55 -33.64 -12.56
N HIS A 336 -6.45 -33.88 -13.27
CA HIS A 336 -5.81 -35.20 -13.27
C HIS A 336 -5.33 -35.61 -11.87
N GLU A 337 -4.67 -34.70 -11.15
CA GLU A 337 -4.20 -34.94 -9.77
C GLU A 337 -5.35 -35.29 -8.82
N LEU A 338 -6.48 -34.56 -8.91
CA LEU A 338 -7.66 -34.81 -8.08
C LEU A 338 -8.30 -36.17 -8.42
N SER A 339 -8.45 -36.49 -9.71
CA SER A 339 -9.00 -37.77 -10.15
C SER A 339 -8.19 -38.95 -9.65
N VAL A 340 -6.86 -38.87 -9.74
CA VAL A 340 -5.96 -39.93 -9.24
C VAL A 340 -6.04 -40.03 -7.71
N SER A 341 -5.98 -38.89 -7.01
CA SER A 341 -5.94 -38.87 -5.53
C SER A 341 -7.23 -39.38 -4.89
N TYR A 342 -8.36 -39.22 -5.57
CA TYR A 342 -9.68 -39.63 -5.09
C TYR A 342 -10.26 -40.84 -5.83
N SER A 343 -9.50 -41.45 -6.75
CA SER A 343 -9.96 -42.57 -7.58
C SER A 343 -11.29 -42.30 -8.30
N VAL A 344 -11.48 -41.06 -8.77
CA VAL A 344 -12.68 -40.65 -9.50
C VAL A 344 -12.54 -41.09 -10.94
N ASP A 345 -13.44 -41.97 -11.40
CA ASP A 345 -13.51 -42.31 -12.83
C ASP A 345 -14.13 -41.13 -13.60
N LEU A 346 -13.30 -40.53 -14.47
CA LEU A 346 -13.73 -39.44 -15.34
C LEU A 346 -14.62 -39.92 -16.48
N ASN A 347 -14.61 -41.21 -16.82
CA ASN A 347 -15.42 -41.78 -17.91
C ASN A 347 -16.85 -42.12 -17.46
N GLU A 348 -17.04 -42.58 -16.22
CA GLU A 348 -18.37 -42.86 -15.65
C GLU A 348 -19.12 -41.58 -15.26
N ASN A 349 -18.43 -40.54 -14.80
CA ASN A 349 -19.05 -39.29 -14.33
C ASN A 349 -19.44 -38.30 -15.45
N ILE A 350 -19.17 -38.63 -16.72
CA ILE A 350 -19.71 -37.91 -17.90
C ILE A 350 -21.24 -38.06 -17.99
N LEU A 351 -21.83 -39.02 -17.26
CA LEU A 351 -23.27 -39.30 -17.22
C LEU A 351 -24.11 -38.41 -16.29
N ILE A 352 -23.60 -37.27 -15.81
CA ILE A 352 -24.49 -36.24 -15.25
C ILE A 352 -25.09 -35.44 -16.41
N GLY A 353 -26.00 -36.13 -17.10
CA GLY A 353 -26.64 -35.67 -18.31
C GLY A 353 -27.55 -34.49 -18.05
N LYS A 354 -27.53 -33.53 -18.98
CA LYS A 354 -28.61 -32.66 -19.51
C LYS A 354 -29.60 -31.96 -18.56
N GLU A 355 -29.64 -32.25 -17.27
CA GLU A 355 -30.35 -31.47 -16.27
C GLU A 355 -29.41 -30.45 -15.68
N ARG A 356 -29.91 -29.22 -15.59
CA ARG A 356 -29.16 -28.03 -15.22
C ARG A 356 -28.53 -28.24 -13.83
N TYR A 357 -27.24 -28.60 -13.77
CA TYR A 357 -26.40 -28.13 -12.69
C TYR A 357 -26.72 -26.65 -12.53
N ASN A 358 -27.01 -26.19 -11.32
CA ASN A 358 -27.17 -24.76 -11.11
C ASN A 358 -25.77 -24.14 -11.25
N TYR A 359 -25.36 -23.89 -12.50
CA TYR A 359 -23.99 -23.59 -12.92
C TYR A 359 -23.42 -22.35 -12.22
N PHE A 360 -24.32 -21.51 -11.72
CA PHE A 360 -24.07 -20.26 -11.03
C PHE A 360 -24.24 -20.36 -9.51
N SER A 361 -24.35 -21.57 -8.94
CA SER A 361 -24.37 -21.71 -7.49
C SER A 361 -22.99 -21.37 -6.91
N ASP A 362 -23.00 -20.43 -5.97
CA ASP A 362 -21.84 -19.91 -5.27
C ASP A 362 -21.43 -20.83 -4.09
N ASP A 363 -22.35 -21.64 -3.57
CA ASP A 363 -22.07 -22.61 -2.51
C ASP A 363 -22.07 -24.06 -3.03
N ILE A 364 -20.96 -24.75 -2.80
CA ILE A 364 -20.76 -26.13 -3.25
C ILE A 364 -21.77 -27.11 -2.63
N ASP A 365 -22.24 -26.82 -1.42
CA ASP A 365 -23.15 -27.67 -0.67
C ASP A 365 -24.63 -27.46 -1.09
N GLU A 366 -24.98 -26.36 -1.76
CA GLU A 366 -26.33 -26.10 -2.29
C GLU A 366 -26.62 -26.82 -3.60
N ILE A 367 -25.59 -27.39 -4.24
CA ILE A 367 -25.74 -28.17 -5.46
C ILE A 367 -26.29 -29.56 -5.12
N VAL A 368 -27.59 -29.76 -5.38
CA VAL A 368 -28.25 -31.07 -5.28
C VAL A 368 -27.87 -31.93 -6.49
N GLU A 369 -27.33 -33.13 -6.24
CA GLU A 369 -27.24 -34.18 -7.25
C GLU A 369 -28.65 -34.74 -7.46
N LYS A 370 -29.29 -34.43 -8.59
CA LYS A 370 -30.49 -35.16 -8.98
C LYS A 370 -30.08 -36.46 -9.65
N ARG A 371 -30.51 -37.60 -9.11
CA ARG A 371 -30.49 -38.86 -9.85
C ARG A 371 -31.56 -38.78 -10.93
N PHE A 372 -31.26 -39.29 -12.12
CA PHE A 372 -32.16 -39.29 -13.29
C PHE A 372 -33.56 -39.91 -13.00
N THR A 373 -33.67 -40.72 -11.96
CA THR A 373 -34.90 -41.42 -11.56
C THR A 373 -35.82 -40.62 -10.63
N GLU A 374 -35.43 -39.42 -10.21
CA GLU A 374 -36.23 -38.58 -9.31
C GLU A 374 -36.95 -37.47 -10.10
N HIS A 375 -37.95 -37.88 -10.89
CA HIS A 375 -39.06 -37.06 -11.37
C HIS A 375 -40.38 -37.80 -11.24
#